data_AF-A0A101EGE2-F1
#
_entry.id   AF-A0A101EGE2-F1
#
_cell.length_a   1.000
_cell.length_b   1.000
_cell.length_c   1.000
_cell.angle_alpha   90.00
_cell.angle_beta   90.00
_cell.angle_gamma   90.00
#
_symmetry.space_group_name_H-M   'P 1'
#
loop_
_entity.id
_entity.type
_entity.pdbx_description
1 polymer ?
#
loop_
_entity_poly.entity_id
_entity_poly.type
_entity_poly.pdbx_seq_one_letter_code
_entity_poly.pdbx_strand_id
1 'polypeptide(L)'
;MLDIRLNKVYNEGQKRSKRWWGMSLANHIEAYIKKLLMEASSEVIRLQRRELARRFGCVPSQINYVIRTRFTPDRGYIVESQRGGGGYIRIIKVGVPTKECFFENMVNEIGEAIDRTRAKGLISRLTNDKFISLRERLLVESALSALDEIIDELGDFPEYKYNIARAFLLKKLLCSISGGEGEDNDMSEL
;
A
#
# COMPACT_ATOMS: atom_id res chain seq x y z
N MET A 1 2.65 -30.40 -36.97
CA MET A 1 1.66 -29.35 -36.61
C MET A 1 1.76 -28.93 -35.12
N LEU A 2 2.96 -29.01 -34.50
CA LEU A 2 3.18 -28.67 -33.08
C LEU A 2 4.28 -27.61 -32.84
N ASP A 3 4.95 -27.12 -33.89
CA ASP A 3 6.11 -26.22 -33.77
C ASP A 3 5.80 -24.72 -33.74
N ILE A 4 4.54 -24.31 -33.95
CA ILE A 4 4.18 -22.88 -33.99
C ILE A 4 3.74 -22.37 -32.60
N ARG A 5 3.26 -23.27 -31.71
CA ARG A 5 2.76 -22.87 -30.37
C ARG A 5 3.87 -22.58 -29.35
N LEU A 6 5.03 -23.22 -29.44
CA LEU A 6 6.16 -22.95 -28.55
C LEU A 6 6.85 -21.62 -28.88
N ASN A 7 6.91 -21.25 -30.15
CA ASN A 7 7.57 -20.02 -30.59
C ASN A 7 6.74 -18.74 -30.28
N LYS A 8 5.43 -18.90 -30.03
CA LYS A 8 4.54 -17.80 -29.64
C LYS A 8 4.71 -17.41 -28.16
N VAL A 9 4.92 -18.40 -27.29
CA VAL A 9 5.20 -18.18 -25.84
C VAL A 9 6.59 -17.57 -25.64
N TYR A 10 7.59 -17.95 -26.45
CA TYR A 10 8.94 -17.40 -26.38
C TYR A 10 8.99 -15.92 -26.82
N ASN A 11 8.19 -15.53 -27.83
CA ASN A 11 8.12 -14.14 -28.31
C ASN A 11 7.24 -13.22 -27.45
N GLU A 12 6.32 -13.75 -26.65
CA GLU A 12 5.54 -12.96 -25.69
C GLU A 12 6.37 -12.49 -24.48
N GLY A 13 7.44 -13.21 -24.13
CA GLY A 13 8.39 -12.80 -23.09
C GLY A 13 9.18 -11.53 -23.43
N GLN A 14 9.39 -11.22 -24.71
CA GLN A 14 10.11 -10.03 -25.17
C GLN A 14 9.24 -8.76 -25.15
N LYS A 15 7.91 -8.86 -25.22
CA LYS A 15 7.01 -7.68 -25.26
C LYS A 15 6.75 -7.01 -23.90
N ARG A 16 7.09 -7.66 -22.78
CA ARG A 16 7.06 -7.03 -21.43
C ARG A 16 8.28 -6.15 -21.14
N SER A 17 9.30 -6.20 -22.01
CA SER A 17 10.56 -5.49 -21.82
C SER A 17 10.44 -3.97 -21.97
N LYS A 18 9.32 -3.39 -22.40
CA LYS A 18 9.20 -1.92 -22.55
C LYS A 18 8.97 -1.15 -21.23
N ARG A 19 8.53 -1.81 -20.15
CA ARG A 19 8.16 -1.14 -18.88
C ARG A 19 9.28 -1.03 -17.84
N TRP A 20 10.47 -1.56 -18.15
CA TRP A 20 11.53 -1.82 -17.16
C TRP A 20 12.94 -1.45 -17.69
N TRP A 21 13.05 -0.58 -18.69
CA TRP A 21 14.33 -0.03 -19.13
C TRP A 21 14.81 1.01 -18.11
N GLY A 22 15.58 0.56 -17.12
CA GLY A 22 16.20 1.43 -16.11
C GLY A 22 16.22 0.89 -14.68
N MET A 23 15.51 -0.21 -14.38
CA MET A 23 15.47 -0.76 -13.03
C MET A 23 16.55 -1.84 -12.81
N SER A 24 17.21 -1.77 -11.65
CA SER A 24 18.23 -2.75 -11.26
C SER A 24 17.63 -4.16 -11.10
N LEU A 25 18.43 -5.20 -11.35
CA LEU A 25 18.04 -6.60 -11.13
C LEU A 25 17.51 -6.84 -9.71
N ALA A 26 18.07 -6.14 -8.71
CA ALA A 26 17.60 -6.19 -7.33
C ALA A 26 16.14 -5.71 -7.19
N ASN A 27 15.77 -4.62 -7.88
CA ASN A 27 14.41 -4.10 -7.86
C ASN A 27 13.43 -5.06 -8.54
N HIS A 28 13.86 -5.77 -9.60
CA HIS A 28 13.01 -6.80 -10.24
C HIS A 28 12.72 -7.97 -9.31
N ILE A 29 13.74 -8.45 -8.58
CA ILE A 29 13.57 -9.53 -7.61
C ILE A 29 12.67 -9.06 -6.46
N GLU A 30 12.85 -7.83 -5.96
CA GLU A 30 12.01 -7.23 -4.92
C GLU A 30 10.54 -7.14 -5.33
N ALA A 31 10.25 -6.53 -6.49
CA ALA A 31 8.89 -6.37 -7.00
C ALA A 31 8.18 -7.72 -7.19
N TYR A 32 8.92 -8.73 -7.66
CA TYR A 32 8.39 -10.07 -7.82
C TYR A 32 8.03 -10.73 -6.48
N ILE A 33 8.90 -10.65 -5.47
CA ILE A 33 8.62 -11.21 -4.15
C ILE A 33 7.43 -10.49 -3.48
N LYS A 34 7.33 -9.16 -3.61
CA LYS A 34 6.18 -8.37 -3.13
C LYS A 34 4.88 -8.79 -3.82
N LYS A 35 4.92 -9.03 -5.14
CA LYS A 35 3.77 -9.55 -5.88
C LYS A 35 3.30 -10.90 -5.34
N LEU A 36 4.23 -11.83 -5.06
CA LEU A 36 3.87 -13.12 -4.47
C LEU A 36 3.26 -12.98 -3.07
N LEU A 37 3.72 -12.01 -2.27
CA LEU A 37 3.10 -11.70 -0.97
C LEU A 37 1.68 -11.14 -1.12
N MET A 38 1.42 -10.31 -2.14
CA MET A 38 0.08 -9.76 -2.41
C MET A 38 -0.90 -10.82 -2.95
N GLU A 39 -0.42 -11.76 -3.76
CA GLU A 39 -1.24 -12.84 -4.31
C GLU A 39 -1.50 -13.98 -3.31
N ALA A 40 -0.71 -14.07 -2.25
CA ALA A 40 -0.90 -15.06 -1.20
C ALA A 40 -2.10 -14.66 -0.31
N SER A 41 -3.02 -15.60 -0.05
CA SER A 41 -4.12 -15.37 0.91
C SER A 41 -3.65 -15.21 2.36
N SER A 42 -2.37 -15.47 2.63
CA SER A 42 -1.70 -15.24 3.90
C SER A 42 -0.52 -14.29 3.72
N GLU A 43 -0.21 -13.44 4.70
CA GLU A 43 0.97 -12.54 4.71
C GLU A 43 2.34 -13.28 4.77
N VAL A 44 2.38 -14.56 4.41
CA VAL A 44 3.54 -15.44 4.51
C VAL A 44 3.72 -16.19 3.20
N ILE A 45 4.96 -16.18 2.69
CA ILE A 45 5.35 -17.01 1.55
C ILE A 45 6.61 -17.82 1.87
N ARG A 46 6.75 -18.96 1.18
CA ARG A 46 7.95 -19.83 1.24
C ARG A 46 8.56 -19.93 -0.14
N LEU A 47 9.84 -19.58 -0.26
CA LEU A 47 10.56 -19.53 -1.53
C LEU A 47 11.89 -20.29 -1.45
N GLN A 48 12.32 -20.87 -2.57
CA GLN A 48 13.65 -21.45 -2.69
C GLN A 48 14.62 -20.48 -3.37
N ARG A 49 15.80 -20.27 -2.77
CA ARG A 49 16.86 -19.39 -3.32
C ARG A 49 17.28 -19.81 -4.72
N ARG A 50 17.46 -21.11 -4.91
CA ARG A 50 17.90 -21.70 -6.19
C ARG A 50 16.86 -21.47 -7.28
N GLU A 51 15.58 -21.57 -6.94
CA GLU A 51 14.50 -21.38 -7.90
C GLU A 51 14.38 -19.92 -8.34
N LEU A 52 14.45 -18.98 -7.39
CA LEU A 52 14.50 -17.55 -7.70
C LEU A 52 15.73 -17.22 -8.56
N ALA A 53 16.90 -17.72 -8.17
CA ALA A 53 18.15 -17.53 -8.91
C ALA A 53 18.03 -18.01 -10.36
N ARG A 54 17.49 -19.22 -10.56
CA ARG A 54 17.24 -19.79 -11.90
C ARG A 54 16.26 -18.94 -12.71
N ARG A 55 15.16 -18.51 -12.10
CA ARG A 55 14.12 -17.70 -12.76
C ARG A 55 14.64 -16.34 -13.24
N PHE A 56 15.50 -15.69 -12.44
CA PHE A 56 16.08 -14.39 -12.77
C PHE A 56 17.44 -14.49 -13.47
N GLY A 57 17.92 -15.70 -13.77
CA GLY A 57 19.21 -15.92 -14.42
C GLY A 57 20.40 -15.39 -13.60
N CYS A 58 20.32 -15.42 -12.28
CA CYS A 58 21.32 -14.84 -11.38
C CYS A 58 21.88 -15.85 -10.38
N VAL A 59 22.95 -15.47 -9.68
CA VAL A 59 23.59 -16.32 -8.66
C VAL A 59 22.80 -16.29 -7.34
N PRO A 60 22.78 -17.38 -6.54
CA PRO A 60 22.04 -17.42 -5.26
C PRO A 60 22.45 -16.33 -4.24
N SER A 61 23.69 -15.84 -4.31
CA SER A 61 24.16 -14.71 -3.48
C SER A 61 23.39 -13.42 -3.78
N GLN A 62 22.96 -13.20 -5.02
CA GLN A 62 22.15 -12.04 -5.40
C GLN A 62 20.79 -12.06 -4.71
N ILE A 63 20.16 -13.24 -4.63
CA ILE A 63 18.89 -13.42 -3.91
C ILE A 63 19.09 -13.11 -2.41
N ASN A 64 20.18 -13.58 -1.82
CA ASN A 64 20.51 -13.27 -0.42
C ASN A 64 20.72 -11.78 -0.19
N TYR A 65 21.41 -11.10 -1.11
CA TYR A 65 21.63 -9.65 -1.02
C TYR A 65 20.30 -8.89 -1.02
N VAL A 66 19.40 -9.21 -1.96
CA VAL A 66 18.08 -8.56 -2.05
C VAL A 66 17.28 -8.79 -0.78
N ILE A 67 17.24 -10.02 -0.28
CA ILE A 67 16.50 -10.36 0.94
C ILE A 67 17.04 -9.59 2.15
N ARG A 68 18.37 -9.59 2.34
CA ARG A 68 19.00 -8.92 3.48
C ARG A 68 18.88 -7.40 3.45
N THR A 69 18.70 -6.79 2.29
CA THR A 69 18.67 -5.32 2.14
C THR A 69 17.27 -4.75 1.96
N ARG A 70 16.31 -5.54 1.46
CA ARG A 70 14.95 -5.07 1.12
C ARG A 70 13.86 -5.64 2.01
N PHE A 71 14.06 -6.84 2.56
CA PHE A 71 13.09 -7.56 3.38
C PHE A 71 13.62 -7.65 4.81
N THR A 72 13.71 -6.49 5.45
CA THR A 72 14.24 -6.32 6.80
C THR A 72 13.13 -6.00 7.80
N PRO A 73 13.36 -6.21 9.11
CA PRO A 73 12.38 -5.86 10.14
C PRO A 73 11.95 -4.39 10.11
N ASP A 74 12.89 -3.47 9.87
CA ASP A 74 12.62 -2.02 9.72
C ASP A 74 11.72 -1.68 8.52
N ARG A 75 11.62 -2.58 7.54
CA ARG A 75 10.74 -2.45 6.36
C ARG A 75 9.47 -3.29 6.46
N GLY A 76 9.20 -3.89 7.63
CA GLY A 76 8.01 -4.70 7.86
C GLY A 76 8.09 -6.14 7.37
N TYR A 77 9.29 -6.72 7.36
CA TYR A 77 9.45 -8.12 7.00
C TYR A 77 10.23 -8.89 8.05
N ILE A 78 9.73 -10.06 8.41
CA ILE A 78 10.51 -11.09 9.13
C ILE A 78 10.92 -12.14 8.10
N VAL A 79 12.21 -12.49 8.11
CA VAL A 79 12.77 -13.49 7.21
C VAL A 79 13.39 -14.62 8.03
N GLU A 80 12.93 -15.83 7.78
CA GLU A 80 13.51 -17.05 8.33
C GLU A 80 14.17 -17.87 7.23
N SER A 81 15.24 -18.58 7.54
CA SER A 81 15.88 -19.50 6.59
C SER A 81 16.11 -20.86 7.21
N GLN A 82 15.70 -21.92 6.51
CA GLN A 82 15.99 -23.29 6.88
C GLN A 82 17.12 -23.86 6.01
N ARG A 83 18.14 -24.47 6.63
CA ARG A 83 19.24 -25.17 5.93
C ARG A 83 18.93 -26.67 5.81
N GLY A 84 19.40 -27.33 4.75
CA GLY A 84 19.17 -28.76 4.46
C GLY A 84 18.74 -29.04 3.01
N GLY A 85 18.48 -30.31 2.68
CA GLY A 85 18.16 -30.78 1.32
C GLY A 85 16.91 -30.17 0.67
N GLY A 86 16.02 -29.58 1.46
CA GLY A 86 14.83 -28.84 1.02
C GLY A 86 14.79 -27.39 1.50
N GLY A 87 15.95 -26.77 1.72
CA GLY A 87 16.06 -25.44 2.32
C GLY A 87 15.21 -24.38 1.61
N TYR A 88 14.45 -23.62 2.39
CA TYR A 88 13.63 -22.52 1.92
C TYR A 88 13.87 -21.26 2.76
N ILE A 89 13.45 -20.13 2.20
CA ILE A 89 13.31 -18.87 2.90
C ILE A 89 11.83 -18.68 3.16
N ARG A 90 11.46 -18.39 4.40
CA ARG A 90 10.14 -17.89 4.74
C ARG A 90 10.22 -16.38 4.83
N ILE A 91 9.36 -15.68 4.11
CA ILE A 91 9.20 -14.24 4.21
C ILE A 91 7.80 -13.99 4.76
N ILE A 92 7.75 -13.31 5.90
CA ILE A 92 6.54 -12.91 6.59
C ILE A 92 6.48 -11.39 6.46
N LYS A 93 5.43 -10.87 5.82
CA LYS A 93 5.11 -9.45 5.93
C LYS A 93 4.50 -9.29 7.31
N VAL A 94 5.18 -8.54 8.17
CA VAL A 94 4.59 -8.09 9.43
C VAL A 94 3.97 -6.76 9.09
N GLY A 95 2.72 -6.54 9.48
CA GLY A 95 2.06 -5.23 9.34
C GLY A 95 2.82 -4.13 10.08
N VAL A 96 3.93 -3.68 9.51
CA VAL A 96 4.48 -2.36 9.77
C VAL A 96 3.62 -1.45 8.92
N PRO A 97 2.87 -0.53 9.53
CA PRO A 97 2.05 0.40 8.79
C PRO A 97 3.01 1.22 7.93
N THR A 98 3.13 0.88 6.64
CA THR A 98 3.62 1.85 5.67
C THR A 98 2.62 3.00 5.70
N LYS A 99 3.08 4.23 5.42
CA LYS A 99 2.19 5.38 5.37
C LYS A 99 0.99 5.07 4.46
N GLU A 100 1.21 4.44 3.30
CA GLU A 100 0.12 4.10 2.37
C GLU A 100 -0.90 3.11 2.98
N CYS A 101 -0.44 2.04 3.64
CA CYS A 101 -1.33 1.04 4.25
C CYS A 101 -2.04 1.58 5.50
N PHE A 102 -1.44 2.56 6.18
CA PHE A 102 -2.09 3.32 7.25
C PHE A 102 -3.20 4.22 6.70
N PHE A 103 -2.98 4.92 5.58
CA PHE A 103 -4.00 5.75 4.95
C PHE A 103 -5.20 4.93 4.50
N GLU A 104 -4.98 3.78 3.88
CA GLU A 104 -6.07 2.86 3.51
C GLU A 104 -6.88 2.43 4.74
N ASN A 105 -6.21 2.03 5.82
CA ASN A 105 -6.87 1.63 7.07
C ASN A 105 -7.64 2.78 7.74
N MET A 106 -7.08 4.00 7.69
CA MET A 106 -7.71 5.18 8.27
C MET A 106 -8.90 5.67 7.44
N VAL A 107 -8.81 5.63 6.12
CA VAL A 107 -9.94 5.90 5.20
C VAL A 107 -11.07 4.90 5.46
N ASN A 108 -10.73 3.64 5.71
CA ASN A 108 -11.70 2.61 6.11
C ASN A 108 -12.30 2.87 7.50
N GLU A 109 -11.51 3.35 8.47
CA GLU A 109 -11.99 3.70 9.83
C GLU A 109 -12.98 4.88 9.80
N ILE A 110 -12.77 5.85 8.90
CA ILE A 110 -13.71 6.97 8.66
C ILE A 110 -15.03 6.45 8.08
N GLY A 111 -14.98 5.51 7.13
CA GLY A 111 -16.15 4.95 6.46
C GLY A 111 -16.89 5.98 5.60
N GLU A 112 -18.15 5.72 5.26
CA GLU A 112 -18.96 6.59 4.39
C GLU A 112 -19.50 7.84 5.11
N ALA A 113 -19.59 7.80 6.44
CA ALA A 113 -20.11 8.89 7.25
C ALA A 113 -19.43 8.93 8.62
N ILE A 114 -19.10 10.13 9.10
CA ILE A 114 -18.50 10.35 10.41
C ILE A 114 -19.12 11.56 11.10
N ASP A 115 -19.54 11.38 12.36
CA ASP A 115 -20.04 12.46 13.20
C ASP A 115 -18.89 13.34 13.74
N ARG A 116 -19.26 14.50 14.32
CA ARG A 116 -18.30 15.49 14.86
C ARG A 116 -17.40 14.89 15.95
N THR A 117 -17.96 14.06 16.83
CA THR A 117 -17.26 13.49 17.98
C THR A 117 -16.24 12.46 17.54
N ARG A 118 -16.63 11.53 16.65
CA ARG A 118 -15.74 10.54 16.05
C ARG A 118 -14.63 11.21 15.25
N ALA A 119 -14.92 12.25 14.47
CA ALA A 119 -13.90 12.97 13.71
C ALA A 119 -12.84 13.61 14.63
N LYS A 120 -13.26 14.32 15.68
CA LYS A 120 -12.34 14.91 16.67
C LYS A 120 -11.52 13.84 17.41
N GLY A 121 -12.14 12.72 17.77
CA GLY A 121 -11.48 11.60 18.41
C GLY A 121 -10.39 10.98 17.52
N LEU A 122 -10.72 10.77 16.24
CA LEU A 122 -9.77 10.27 15.25
C LEU A 122 -8.57 11.21 15.09
N ILE A 123 -8.81 12.50 14.82
CA ILE A 123 -7.75 13.51 14.64
C ILE A 123 -6.83 13.58 15.87
N SER A 124 -7.41 13.52 17.07
CA SER A 124 -6.65 13.54 18.31
C SER A 124 -5.73 12.32 18.44
N ARG A 125 -6.24 11.12 18.11
CA ARG A 125 -5.43 9.89 18.08
C ARG A 125 -4.30 9.98 17.05
N LEU A 126 -4.60 10.41 15.82
CA LEU A 126 -3.59 10.59 14.77
C LEU A 126 -2.46 11.54 15.17
N THR A 127 -2.80 12.59 15.91
CA THR A 127 -1.80 13.55 16.42
C THR A 127 -0.96 12.92 17.55
N ASN A 128 -1.60 12.23 18.49
CA ASN A 128 -0.90 11.59 19.62
C ASN A 128 0.06 10.50 19.15
N ASP A 129 -0.35 9.74 18.14
CA ASP A 129 0.44 8.67 17.53
C ASP A 129 1.49 9.23 16.54
N LYS A 130 1.59 10.55 16.39
CA LYS A 130 2.54 11.29 15.53
C LYS A 130 2.41 10.97 14.03
N PHE A 131 1.22 10.55 13.58
CA PHE A 131 0.93 10.37 12.16
C PHE A 131 0.74 11.71 11.44
N ILE A 132 0.16 12.68 12.14
CA ILE A 132 0.06 14.07 11.68
C ILE A 132 0.73 15.02 12.67
N SER A 133 1.34 16.08 12.16
CA SER A 133 1.94 17.13 12.98
C SER A 133 0.86 18.00 13.64
N LEU A 134 1.23 18.72 14.70
CA LEU A 134 0.33 19.69 15.33
C LEU A 134 -0.17 20.74 14.34
N ARG A 135 0.67 21.15 13.39
CA ARG A 135 0.30 22.09 12.32
C ARG A 135 -0.78 21.49 11.41
N GLU A 136 -0.61 20.24 10.99
CA GLU A 136 -1.58 19.53 10.15
C GLU A 136 -2.91 19.33 10.88
N ARG A 137 -2.87 18.95 12.16
CA ARG A 137 -4.07 18.87 13.01
C ARG A 137 -4.87 20.16 12.96
N LEU A 138 -4.22 21.30 13.20
CA LEU A 138 -4.89 22.60 13.24
C LEU A 138 -5.52 22.97 11.89
N LEU A 139 -4.87 22.61 10.78
CA LEU A 139 -5.42 22.82 9.43
C LEU A 139 -6.67 21.97 9.18
N VAL A 140 -6.62 20.69 9.57
CA VAL A 140 -7.77 19.78 9.43
C VAL A 140 -8.93 20.22 10.31
N GLU A 141 -8.67 20.54 11.58
CA GLU A 141 -9.70 21.01 12.52
C GLU A 141 -10.35 22.31 12.06
N SER A 142 -9.55 23.26 11.54
CA SER A 142 -10.08 24.51 10.98
C SER A 142 -11.00 24.27 9.78
N ALA A 143 -10.61 23.41 8.85
CA ALA A 143 -11.44 23.08 7.69
C ALA A 143 -12.75 22.36 8.08
N LEU A 144 -12.70 21.46 9.07
CA LEU A 144 -13.91 20.80 9.58
C LEU A 144 -14.82 21.78 10.34
N SER A 145 -14.26 22.71 11.12
CA SER A 145 -15.03 23.74 11.82
C SER A 145 -15.77 24.63 10.83
N ALA A 146 -15.09 25.09 9.77
CA ALA A 146 -15.72 25.90 8.73
C ALA A 146 -16.88 25.15 8.04
N LEU A 147 -16.71 23.85 7.79
CA LEU A 147 -17.80 23.02 7.27
C LEU A 147 -18.97 22.92 8.25
N ASP A 148 -18.69 22.68 9.54
CA ASP A 148 -19.71 22.59 10.58
C ASP A 148 -20.48 23.91 10.77
N GLU A 149 -19.80 25.06 10.69
CA GLU A 149 -20.41 26.39 10.75
C GLU A 149 -21.35 26.65 9.56
N ILE A 150 -20.90 26.37 8.33
CA ILE A 150 -21.72 26.48 7.12
C ILE A 150 -22.97 25.60 7.23
N ILE A 151 -22.81 24.40 7.77
CA ILE A 151 -23.90 23.44 7.97
C ILE A 151 -24.92 23.95 8.98
N ASP A 152 -24.44 24.46 10.11
CA ASP A 152 -25.30 24.99 11.19
C ASP A 152 -26.07 26.23 10.70
N GLU A 153 -25.48 27.06 9.82
CA GLU A 153 -26.17 28.18 9.17
C GLU A 153 -27.22 27.74 8.14
N LEU A 154 -26.96 26.68 7.36
CA LEU A 154 -27.86 26.21 6.32
C LEU A 154 -29.12 25.54 6.88
N GLY A 155 -29.06 24.92 8.05
CA GLY A 155 -30.19 24.49 8.89
C GLY A 155 -31.20 23.46 8.33
N ASP A 156 -31.17 23.18 7.02
CA ASP A 156 -32.29 22.56 6.30
C ASP A 156 -31.93 21.19 5.66
N PHE A 157 -30.81 20.58 6.05
CA PHE A 157 -30.42 19.25 5.56
C PHE A 157 -30.43 18.17 6.66
N PRO A 158 -30.73 16.91 6.29
CA PRO A 158 -30.62 15.78 7.20
C PRO A 158 -29.20 15.56 7.73
N GLU A 159 -29.07 15.26 9.02
CA GLU A 159 -27.80 15.05 9.71
C GLU A 159 -26.86 14.04 9.02
N TYR A 160 -27.42 12.98 8.45
CA TYR A 160 -26.64 11.95 7.77
C TYR A 160 -25.87 12.48 6.54
N LYS A 161 -26.41 13.49 5.83
CA LYS A 161 -25.72 14.09 4.67
C LYS A 161 -24.51 14.90 5.12
N TYR A 162 -24.60 15.57 6.27
CA TYR A 162 -23.49 16.28 6.88
C TYR A 162 -22.37 15.31 7.31
N ASN A 163 -22.75 14.16 7.86
CA ASN A 163 -21.78 13.14 8.27
C ASN A 163 -21.04 12.55 7.05
N ILE A 164 -21.72 12.40 5.91
CA ILE A 164 -21.09 11.99 4.64
C ILE A 164 -20.14 13.07 4.12
N ALA A 165 -20.58 14.34 4.09
CA ALA A 165 -19.74 15.45 3.64
C ALA A 165 -18.47 15.60 4.50
N ARG A 166 -18.60 15.44 5.82
CA ARG A 166 -17.49 15.44 6.77
C ARG A 166 -16.52 14.30 6.51
N ALA A 167 -17.03 13.09 6.30
CA ALA A 167 -16.21 11.92 5.98
C ALA A 167 -15.42 12.14 4.69
N PHE A 168 -16.07 12.64 3.64
CA PHE A 168 -15.43 12.96 2.37
C PHE A 168 -14.32 14.01 2.54
N LEU A 169 -14.62 15.14 3.18
CA LEU A 169 -13.64 16.21 3.39
C LEU A 169 -12.45 15.71 4.22
N LEU A 170 -12.71 14.98 5.31
CA LEU A 170 -11.67 14.44 6.18
C LEU A 170 -10.75 13.47 5.43
N LYS A 171 -11.30 12.55 4.63
CA LYS A 171 -10.52 11.65 3.77
C LYS A 171 -9.61 12.45 2.83
N LYS A 172 -10.15 13.46 2.13
CA LYS A 172 -9.37 14.27 1.17
C LYS A 172 -8.25 15.06 1.83
N LEU A 173 -8.52 15.69 2.97
CA LEU A 173 -7.50 16.44 3.72
C LEU A 173 -6.37 15.53 4.20
N LEU A 174 -6.74 14.38 4.78
CA LEU A 174 -5.75 13.42 5.28
C LEU A 174 -4.95 12.78 4.14
N CYS A 175 -5.56 12.45 3.00
CA CYS A 175 -4.81 12.00 1.83
C CYS A 175 -3.83 13.08 1.34
N SER A 176 -4.24 14.35 1.31
CA SER A 176 -3.39 15.47 0.87
C SER A 176 -2.15 15.67 1.76
N ILE A 177 -2.32 15.56 3.07
CA ILE A 177 -1.22 15.67 4.06
C ILE A 177 -0.14 14.60 3.85
N SER A 178 -0.49 13.50 3.21
CA SER A 178 0.25 12.24 3.28
C SER A 178 1.23 12.02 2.15
N GLY A 179 1.28 12.95 1.20
CA GLY A 179 2.01 12.83 -0.05
C GLY A 179 1.12 12.23 -1.11
N GLY A 180 0.35 13.09 -1.79
CA GLY A 180 -0.52 12.67 -2.89
C GLY A 180 0.29 12.13 -4.07
N GLU A 181 0.06 10.85 -4.39
CA GLU A 181 -0.30 10.47 -5.75
C GLU A 181 -1.78 10.09 -5.66
N GLY A 182 -2.64 11.04 -6.06
CA GLY A 182 -4.02 10.71 -6.35
C GLY A 182 -4.02 9.74 -7.53
N GLU A 183 -4.53 8.53 -7.32
CA GLU A 183 -5.16 7.81 -8.41
C GLU A 183 -6.34 8.67 -8.86
N ASP A 184 -6.08 9.47 -9.90
CA ASP A 184 -7.09 9.81 -10.89
C ASP A 184 -7.56 8.49 -11.51
N ASN A 185 -8.57 7.86 -10.92
CA ASN A 185 -9.49 7.04 -11.70
C ASN A 185 -10.86 6.89 -11.02
N ASP A 186 -11.88 6.87 -11.87
CA ASP A 186 -13.31 6.71 -11.60
C ASP A 186 -14.08 7.93 -11.08
N MET A 187 -14.21 8.91 -11.97
CA MET A 187 -15.52 9.50 -12.28
C MET A 187 -15.75 9.46 -13.80
N SER A 188 -15.90 8.24 -14.31
CA SER A 188 -16.54 7.97 -15.59
C SER A 188 -17.52 6.82 -15.41
N GLU A 189 -18.62 7.11 -14.74
CA GLU A 189 -19.97 6.54 -14.96
C GLU A 189 -20.89 7.07 -13.86
N LEU A 190 -21.67 8.10 -14.20
CA LEU A 190 -23.11 8.30 -13.96
C LEU A 190 -23.53 9.69 -14.45
#